data_AF-A0A3D1QG24-F1
#
_entry.id   AF-A0A3D1QG24-F1
#
_cell.length_a   1.000
_cell.length_b   1.000
_cell.length_c   1.000
_cell.angle_alpha   90.00
_cell.angle_beta   90.00
_cell.angle_gamma   90.00
#
_symmetry.space_group_name_H-M   'P 1'
#
loop_
_entity.id
_entity.type
_entity.pdbx_description
1 polymer ?
#
loop_
_entity_poly.entity_id
_entity_poly.type
_entity_poly.pdbx_seq_one_letter_code
_entity_poly.pdbx_strand_id
1 'polypeptide(L)' 'MYQIIDKQILAPAIKQFIVCAPDIAKKAQPGQFIILRIDDIGERIP' A
#
# COMPACT_ATOMS: atom_id res chain seq x y z
N MET A 1 -8.93 -5.93 -5.33
CA MET A 1 -8.35 -4.61 -5.68
C MET A 1 -8.68 -3.64 -4.55
N TYR A 2 -7.73 -2.82 -4.11
CA TYR A 2 -7.93 -1.83 -3.04
C TYR A 2 -7.85 -0.42 -3.64
N GLN A 3 -8.70 0.50 -3.18
CA GLN A 3 -8.75 1.86 -3.70
C GLN A 3 -7.62 2.72 -3.13
N ILE A 4 -6.96 3.54 -3.96
CA ILE A 4 -6.06 4.59 -3.51
C ILE A 4 -6.92 5.82 -3.16
N ILE A 5 -6.92 6.22 -1.90
CA ILE A 5 -7.65 7.39 -1.38
C ILE A 5 -6.85 8.67 -1.64
N ASP A 6 -5.54 8.59 -1.44
CA ASP A 6 -4.63 9.73 -1.63
C ASP A 6 -3.26 9.27 -2.13
N LYS A 7 -2.59 10.17 -2.86
CA LYS A 7 -1.26 9.96 -3.42
C LYS A 7 -0.49 11.28 -3.39
N GLN A 8 0.62 11.28 -2.68
CA GLN A 8 1.50 12.44 -2.56
C GLN A 8 2.92 12.10 -3.00
N ILE A 9 3.56 13.01 -3.75
CA ILE A 9 4.99 12.94 -4.05
C ILE A 9 5.72 13.68 -2.93
N LEU A 10 6.51 12.96 -2.13
CA LEU A 10 7.29 13.55 -1.04
C LEU A 10 8.68 14.01 -1.52
N ALA A 11 9.25 13.28 -2.48
CA ALA A 11 10.53 13.57 -3.13
C ALA A 11 10.56 12.91 -4.53
N PRO A 12 11.54 13.20 -5.41
CA PRO A 12 11.55 12.67 -6.78
C PRO A 12 11.38 11.14 -6.91
N ALA A 13 11.93 10.37 -5.97
CA ALA A 13 11.83 8.91 -5.93
C ALA A 13 10.88 8.37 -4.83
N ILE A 14 10.24 9.24 -4.04
CA ILE A 14 9.46 8.84 -2.85
C ILE A 14 8.01 9.29 -3.03
N LYS A 15 7.10 8.32 -3.00
CA LYS A 15 5.66 8.52 -3.13
C LYS A 15 4.96 7.92 -1.92
N GLN A 16 4.14 8.71 -1.25
CA GLN A 16 3.24 8.24 -0.20
C GLN A 16 1.88 7.91 -0.79
N PHE A 17 1.29 6.81 -0.34
CA PHE A 17 -0.04 6.37 -0.74
C PHE A 17 -0.89 6.12 0.50
N ILE A 18 -2.14 6.54 0.46
CA ILE A 18 -3.18 6.12 1.42
C ILE A 18 -4.10 5.16 0.68
N VAL A 19 -4.19 3.92 1.14
CA VAL A 19 -4.94 2.84 0.49
C VAL A 19 -6.09 2.39 1.38
N CYS A 20 -7.28 2.27 0.82
CA CYS A 20 -8.47 1.77 1.51
C CYS A 20 -8.42 0.26 1.66
N ALA A 21 -7.87 -0.22 2.78
CA ALA A 21 -7.82 -1.65 3.15
C ALA A 21 -8.29 -1.83 4.61
N PRO A 22 -9.62 -1.78 4.88
CA PRO A 22 -10.15 -1.68 6.24
C PRO A 22 -9.81 -2.88 7.12
N ASP A 23 -9.75 -4.09 6.58
CA ASP A 23 -9.46 -5.30 7.35
C ASP A 23 -8.00 -5.38 7.82
N ILE A 24 -7.08 -4.82 7.04
CA ILE A 24 -5.66 -4.69 7.41
C ILE A 24 -5.50 -3.53 8.40
N ALA A 25 -6.07 -2.36 8.07
CA ALA A 25 -5.98 -1.16 8.90
C ALA A 25 -6.49 -1.38 10.33
N LYS A 26 -7.56 -2.16 10.51
CA LYS A 26 -8.10 -2.50 11.83
C LYS A 26 -7.19 -3.39 12.69
N LYS A 27 -6.26 -4.14 12.08
CA LYS A 27 -5.47 -5.19 12.75
C LYS A 27 -3.98 -4.88 12.83
N ALA A 28 -3.48 -3.98 11.99
CA ALA A 28 -2.05 -3.68 11.85
C ALA A 28 -1.41 -3.28 13.20
N GLN A 29 -0.24 -3.84 13.48
CA GLN A 29 0.59 -3.57 14.65
C GLN A 29 1.97 -3.05 14.24
N PRO A 30 2.69 -2.33 15.12
CA PRO A 30 4.05 -1.86 14.84
C PRO A 30 4.99 -3.00 14.41
N GLY A 31 5.80 -2.76 13.38
CA GLY A 31 6.75 -3.73 12.83
C GLY A 31 6.17 -4.69 11.79
N GLN A 32 4.85 -4.69 11.56
CA GLN A 32 4.24 -5.44 10.47
C GLN A 32 4.31 -4.68 9.14
N PHE A 33 4.26 -5.42 8.04
CA PHE A 33 4.23 -4.90 6.67
C PHE A 33 3.20 -5.68 5.84
N ILE A 34 2.92 -5.21 4.62
CA ILE A 34 1.97 -5.85 3.69
C ILE A 34 2.73 -6.52 2.55
N ILE A 35 2.05 -7.36 1.76
CA ILE A 35 2.56 -7.77 0.46
C ILE A 35 1.63 -7.18 -0.61
N LEU A 36 2.18 -6.37 -1.51
CA LEU A 36 1.48 -5.72 -2.61
C LEU A 36 1.69 -6.47 -3.93
N ARG A 37 0.66 -6.48 -4.79
CA ARG A 37 0.75 -6.87 -6.20
C ARG A 37 -0.03 -5.85 -7.02
N ILE A 38 0.57 -5.36 -8.11
CA ILE A 38 0.03 -4.22 -8.89
C ILE A 38 -1.07 -4.68 -9.86
N ASP A 39 -0.86 -5.80 -10.54
CA ASP A 39 -1.79 -6.38 -11.52
C ASP A 39 -1.70 -7.92 -11.48
N ASP A 40 -2.27 -8.61 -12.48
CA ASP A 40 -2.33 -10.08 -12.50
C ASP A 40 -1.02 -10.76 -12.91
N ILE A 41 -0.13 -10.05 -13.60
CA ILE A 41 1.17 -10.56 -14.07
C ILE A 41 2.34 -10.06 -13.19
N GLY A 42 2.10 -9.03 -12.39
CA GLY A 42 3.09 -8.39 -11.55
C GLY A 42 3.54 -9.24 -10.36
N GLU A 43 4.75 -8.94 -9.90
CA GLU A 43 5.36 -9.61 -8.75
C GLU A 43 4.72 -9.17 -7.42
N ARG A 44 4.89 -10.02 -6.41
CA ARG A 44 4.49 -9.75 -5.03
C ARG A 44 5.66 -9.10 -4.31
N ILE A 45 5.50 -7.86 -3.88
CA ILE A 45 6.53 -7.08 -3.18
C ILE A 45 6.10 -6.78 -1.75
N PRO A 46 7.03 -6.78 -0.77
CA PRO A 46 6.76 -6.29 0.58
C PRO A 46 6.59 -4.76 0.64
#